data_AF-A0A1H5NFU5-F1
#
_entry.id   AF-A0A1H5NFU5-F1
#
_cell.length_a   1.000
_cell.length_b   1.000
_cell.length_c   1.000
_cell.angle_alpha   90.00
_cell.angle_beta   90.00
_cell.angle_gamma   90.00
#
_symmetry.space_group_name_H-M   'P 1'
#
loop_
_entity.id
_entity.type
_entity.pdbx_description
1 polymer ?
#
loop_
_entity_poly.entity_id
_entity_poly.type
_entity_poly.pdbx_seq_one_letter_code
_entity_poly.pdbx_strand_id
1 'polypeptide(L)' 'MPEEALFAIHPGISQEEALVHASDLLRSAAATAYESASNHQGNQRDLAFSVVYLIDMAKAMVERSLQASVPPSQA' A
#
# COMPACT_ATOMS: atom_id res chain seq x y z
N MET A 1 1.24 -25.45 -6.18
CA MET A 1 1.13 -24.56 -7.34
C MET A 1 1.59 -23.20 -6.88
N PRO A 2 2.67 -22.60 -7.40
CA PRO A 2 2.94 -21.20 -7.10
C PRO A 2 1.75 -20.40 -7.67
N GLU A 3 1.13 -19.56 -6.86
CA GLU A 3 0.06 -18.67 -7.31
C GLU A 3 0.53 -17.96 -8.58
N GLU A 4 -0.15 -18.21 -9.69
CA GLU A 4 0.01 -17.44 -10.92
C GLU A 4 -0.30 -15.99 -10.53
N ALA A 5 0.75 -15.17 -10.42
CA ALA A 5 0.63 -13.79 -9.99
C ALA A 5 -0.37 -13.10 -10.91
N LEU A 6 -1.57 -12.81 -10.38
CA LEU A 6 -2.66 -12.14 -11.11
C LEU A 6 -2.21 -10.81 -11.71
N PHE A 7 -1.13 -10.24 -11.17
CA PHE A 7 -0.42 -9.09 -11.67
C PHE A 7 1.08 -9.39 -11.71
N ALA A 8 1.68 -9.36 -12.89
CA ALA A 8 3.12 -9.47 -13.06
C ALA A 8 3.76 -8.07 -13.00
N ILE A 9 4.70 -7.89 -12.09
CA ILE A 9 5.55 -6.69 -12.06
C ILE A 9 6.54 -6.79 -13.22
N HIS A 10 6.73 -5.70 -13.98
CA HIS A 10 7.69 -5.67 -15.08
C HIS A 10 9.10 -5.98 -14.55
N PRO A 11 9.82 -6.98 -15.08
CA PRO A 11 11.07 -7.48 -14.48
C PRO A 11 12.23 -6.47 -14.53
N GLY A 12 12.08 -5.41 -15.33
CA GLY A 12 13.07 -4.34 -15.46
C GLY A 12 12.94 -3.19 -14.46
N ILE A 13 11.96 -3.20 -13.54
CA ILE A 13 11.87 -2.14 -12.52
C ILE A 13 12.76 -2.48 -11.33
N SER A 14 13.39 -1.45 -10.75
CA SER A 14 14.16 -1.60 -9.53
C SER A 14 13.27 -1.92 -8.32
N GLN A 15 13.88 -2.44 -7.25
CA GLN A 15 13.18 -2.67 -5.99
C GLN A 15 12.59 -1.37 -5.43
N GLU A 16 13.28 -0.24 -5.58
CA GLU A 16 12.80 1.08 -5.17
C GLU A 16 11.55 1.47 -5.95
N GLU A 17 11.58 1.37 -7.28
CA GLU A 17 10.41 1.64 -8.14
C GLU A 17 9.22 0.72 -7.80
N ALA A 18 9.48 -0.56 -7.54
CA ALA A 18 8.44 -1.50 -7.12
C ALA A 18 7.78 -1.09 -5.79
N LEU A 19 8.56 -0.63 -4.82
CA LEU A 19 8.06 -0.15 -3.53
C LEU A 19 7.33 1.20 -3.64
N VAL A 20 7.78 2.10 -4.53
CA VAL A 20 7.07 3.34 -4.85
C VAL A 20 5.69 3.01 -5.44
N HIS A 21 5.63 2.10 -6.43
CA HIS A 21 4.37 1.64 -7.00
C HIS A 21 3.45 0.99 -5.95
N ALA A 22 4.01 0.19 -5.04
CA ALA A 22 3.23 -0.38 -3.93
C ALA A 22 2.64 0.73 -3.03
N SER A 23 3.40 1.78 -2.73
CA SER A 23 2.92 2.93 -1.94
C SER A 23 1.77 3.67 -2.65
N ASP A 24 1.86 3.85 -3.96
CA ASP A 24 0.79 4.45 -4.76
C ASP A 24 -0.48 3.59 -4.80
N LEU A 25 -0.33 2.27 -4.94
CA LEU A 25 -1.45 1.33 -4.87
C LEU A 25 -2.13 1.38 -3.50
N LEU A 26 -1.35 1.40 -2.42
CA LEU A 26 -1.89 1.52 -1.06
C LEU A 26 -2.64 2.85 -0.87
N ARG A 27 -2.13 3.97 -1.41
CA ARG A 27 -2.84 5.25 -1.40
C ARG A 27 -4.18 5.18 -2.15
N SER A 28 -4.22 4.53 -3.31
CA SER A 28 -5.45 4.32 -4.08
C SER A 28 -6.45 3.43 -3.33
N ALA A 29 -5.97 2.35 -2.70
CA ALA A 29 -6.80 1.49 -1.87
C ALA A 29 -7.40 2.24 -0.68
N ALA A 30 -6.61 3.09 0.00
CA ALA A 30 -7.09 3.91 1.11
C ALA A 30 -8.21 4.85 0.65
N ALA A 31 -8.03 5.55 -0.49
CA ALA A 31 -9.06 6.42 -1.05
C ALA A 31 -10.37 5.66 -1.34
N THR A 32 -10.26 4.45 -1.90
CA THR A 32 -11.42 3.57 -2.15
C THR A 32 -12.12 3.15 -0.85
N ALA A 33 -11.35 2.80 0.19
CA ALA A 33 -11.90 2.43 1.49
C ALA A 33 -12.57 3.62 2.20
N TYR A 34 -11.99 4.83 2.10
CA TYR A 34 -12.60 6.06 2.61
C TYR A 34 -13.91 6.39 1.90
N GLU A 35 -13.95 6.26 0.58
CA GLU A 35 -15.19 6.47 -0.18
C GLU A 35 -16.27 5.44 0.23
N SER A 36 -15.90 4.16 0.36
CA SER A 36 -16.79 3.12 0.87
C SER A 36 -17.33 3.44 2.28
N ALA A 37 -16.46 3.91 3.18
CA ALA A 37 -16.83 4.33 4.53
C ALA A 37 -17.79 5.52 4.52
N SER A 38 -17.60 6.47 3.60
CA SER A 38 -18.48 7.64 3.45
C SER A 38 -19.89 7.28 2.97
N ASN A 39 -20.00 6.20 2.19
CA ASN A 39 -21.26 5.70 1.62
C ASN A 39 -22.03 4.73 2.55
N HIS A 40 -21.46 4.35 3.71
CA HIS A 40 -22.07 3.41 4.66
C HIS A 40 -22.23 4.00 6.07
N GLN A 41 -23.04 3.34 6.90
CA GLN A 41 -23.22 3.65 8.32
C GLN A 41 -23.10 2.38 9.18
N GLY A 42 -22.87 2.56 10.49
CA GLY A 42 -22.73 1.45 11.45
C GLY A 42 -21.57 0.51 11.10
N ASN A 43 -21.75 -0.78 11.38
CA ASN A 43 -20.67 -1.79 11.30
C ASN A 43 -19.93 -1.83 9.95
N GLN A 44 -20.58 -1.53 8.83
CA GLN A 44 -19.94 -1.52 7.50
C GLN A 44 -18.94 -0.36 7.36
N ARG A 45 -19.27 0.80 7.95
CA ARG A 45 -18.35 1.94 8.02
C ARG A 45 -17.16 1.64 8.93
N ASP A 46 -17.41 0.98 10.07
CA ASP A 46 -16.34 0.59 10.99
C ASP A 46 -15.37 -0.43 10.36
N LEU A 47 -15.91 -1.36 9.56
CA LEU A 47 -15.09 -2.28 8.78
C LEU A 47 -14.26 -1.56 7.73
N ALA A 48 -14.84 -0.61 6.98
CA ALA A 48 -14.11 0.17 5.99
C ALA A 48 -12.98 1.00 6.63
N PHE A 49 -13.19 1.58 7.81
CA PHE A 49 -12.12 2.24 8.55
C PHE A 49 -11.06 1.27 9.08
N SER A 50 -11.46 0.05 9.46
CA SER A 50 -10.49 -0.98 9.83
C SER A 50 -9.59 -1.33 8.64
N VAL A 51 -10.12 -1.38 7.43
CA VAL A 51 -9.32 -1.57 6.20
C VAL A 51 -8.35 -0.40 5.97
N VAL A 52 -8.80 0.84 6.14
CA VAL A 52 -7.90 2.02 6.07
C VAL A 52 -6.74 1.88 7.04
N TYR A 53 -7.01 1.50 8.29
CA TYR A 53 -5.97 1.30 9.31
C TYR A 53 -4.93 0.24 8.88
N LEU A 54 -5.40 -0.88 8.31
CA LEU A 54 -4.49 -1.92 7.78
C LEU A 54 -3.64 -1.42 6.61
N ILE A 55 -4.22 -0.59 5.74
CA ILE A 55 -3.50 0.02 4.61
C ILE A 55 -2.42 0.99 5.11
N ASP A 56 -2.72 1.81 6.11
CA ASP A 56 -1.75 2.73 6.71
C ASP A 56 -0.56 1.99 7.34
N MET A 57 -0.83 0.86 8.02
CA MET A 57 0.22 -0.01 8.55
C MET A 57 1.09 -0.59 7.43
N ALA A 58 0.48 -1.11 6.37
CA ALA A 58 1.20 -1.65 5.21
C ALA A 58 2.07 -0.57 4.55
N LYS A 59 1.54 0.65 4.43
CA LYS A 59 2.26 1.79 3.85
C LYS A 59 3.48 2.16 4.67
N ALA A 60 3.37 2.19 6.00
CA ALA A 60 4.51 2.42 6.89
C ALA A 60 5.61 1.35 6.73
N MET A 61 5.25 0.10 6.51
CA MET A 61 6.21 -0.98 6.25
C MET A 61 6.93 -0.82 4.90
N VAL A 62 6.21 -0.37 3.86
CA VAL A 62 6.77 -0.06 2.53
C VAL A 62 7.72 1.13 2.61
N GLU A 63 7.31 2.21 3.26
CA GLU A 63 8.13 3.42 3.45
C GLU A 63 9.42 3.10 4.23
N ARG A 64 9.33 2.27 5.27
CA ARG A 64 10.52 1.78 5.98
C ARG A 64 11.47 1.00 5.06
N SER A 65 10.93 0.16 4.19
CA SER A 65 11.73 -0.65 3.26
C SER A 65 12.45 0.24 2.24
N LEU A 66 11.80 1.31 1.76
CA LEU A 66 12.40 2.34 0.91
C LEU A 66 13.52 3.11 1.61
N GLN A 67 13.30 3.53 2.85
CA GLN A 67 14.33 4.24 3.63
C GLN A 67 15.55 3.36 3.91
N ALA A 68 15.35 2.05 4.10
CA ALA A 68 16.45 1.10 4.30
C ALA A 68 17.30 0.90 3.01
N SER A 69 16.73 1.13 1.83
CA SER A 69 17.47 1.07 0.56
C SER A 69 18.25 2.34 0.22
N VAL A 70 17.95 3.47 0.85
CA VAL A 70 18.68 4.73 0.65
C VAL A 70 19.85 4.79 1.66
N PRO A 71 21.13 4.70 1.24
CA PRO A 71 22.24 4.85 2.16
C PRO A 71 22.22 6.26 2.78
N PRO A 72 22.64 6.42 4.06
CA PRO A 72 22.76 7.73 4.69
C PRO A 72 23.94 8.48 4.05
N SER A 73 23.70 9.11 2.91
CA SER A 73 24.63 10.08 2.33
C SER A 73 23.91 11.42 2.28
N GLN A 74 24.44 12.35 3.08
CA GLN A 74 24.07 13.76 3.23
C GLN A 74 22.99 14.06 4.28
N ALA A 75 23.41 13.96 5.55
CA ALA A 75 23.01 14.91 6.59
C ALA A 75 24.14 15.95 6.74
#